data_AF-A0A7S7AXC9-F1
#
_entry.id   AF-A0A7S7AXC9-F1
#
_cell.length_a   1.000
_cell.length_b   1.000
_cell.length_c   1.000
_cell.angle_alpha   90.00
_cell.angle_beta   90.00
_cell.angle_gamma   90.00
#
_symmetry.space_group_name_H-M   'P 1'
#
loop_
_entity.id
_entity.type
_entity.pdbx_description
1 polymer ?
#
loop_
_entity_poly.entity_id
_entity_poly.type
_entity_poly.pdbx_seq_one_letter_code
_entity_poly.pdbx_strand_id
1 'polypeptide(L)'
;MKRTVGLVTLQVALAFFLIVAGILGLMRSSGGDLGEVVALLNGLFKSSTITMIIIITIAITELIAGVFLIVEFFSGEIKLTNIILIIFMILWIINIVLIDILGAVNGNIFRNTASVLNYLSQLSRHLMILGAIIAVKDKNRN
;
A
#
# COMPACT_ATOMS: atom_id res chain seq x y z
N MET A 1 -5.73 12.58 19.36
CA MET A 1 -4.32 12.52 19.83
C MET A 1 -3.65 13.85 19.52
N LYS A 2 -2.84 14.43 20.41
CA LYS A 2 -2.05 15.64 20.08
C LYS A 2 -1.20 15.34 18.84
N ARG A 3 -1.15 16.25 17.85
CA ARG A 3 -0.31 16.11 16.65
C ARG A 3 1.15 15.98 17.09
N THR A 4 1.65 14.75 17.22
CA THR A 4 3.06 14.51 17.50
C THR A 4 3.84 14.65 16.20
N VAL A 5 5.09 15.09 16.31
CA VAL A 5 5.99 15.19 15.15
C VAL A 5 6.05 13.86 14.40
N GLY A 6 6.10 12.73 15.12
CA GLY A 6 6.08 11.40 14.50
C GLY A 6 4.83 11.10 13.67
N LEU A 7 3.64 11.46 14.16
CA LEU A 7 2.39 11.26 13.40
C LEU A 7 2.30 12.18 12.17
N VAL A 8 2.88 13.37 12.25
CA VAL A 8 3.01 14.27 11.10
C VAL A 8 3.93 13.67 10.06
N THR A 9 5.11 13.19 10.47
CA THR A 9 6.07 12.54 9.57
C THR A 9 5.46 11.29 8.90
N LEU A 10 4.75 10.45 9.66
CA LEU A 10 4.06 9.27 9.12
C LEU A 10 2.99 9.63 8.10
N GLN A 11 2.19 10.66 8.35
CA GLN A 11 1.15 11.10 7.40
C GLN A 11 1.76 11.59 6.09
N VAL A 12 2.81 12.41 6.15
CA VAL A 12 3.49 12.92 4.95
C VAL A 12 4.17 11.78 4.19
N ALA A 13 4.85 10.87 4.90
CA ALA A 13 5.47 9.69 4.28
C ALA A 13 4.43 8.80 3.59
N LEU A 14 3.31 8.52 4.25
CA LEU A 14 2.22 7.73 3.67
C LEU A 14 1.60 8.41 2.45
N ALA A 15 1.41 9.72 2.51
CA ALA A 15 0.86 10.48 1.39
C ALA A 15 1.76 10.41 0.15
N PHE A 16 3.06 10.64 0.31
CA PHE A 16 4.01 10.51 -0.79
C PHE A 16 4.15 9.07 -1.29
N PHE A 17 4.13 8.09 -0.39
CA PHE A 17 4.12 6.69 -0.76
C PHE A 17 2.93 6.37 -1.68
N LEU A 18 1.70 6.76 -1.29
CA LEU A 18 0.50 6.50 -2.08
C LEU A 18 0.51 7.25 -3.42
N ILE A 19 0.99 8.49 -3.46
CA ILE A 19 1.12 9.25 -4.71
C ILE A 19 2.10 8.55 -5.66
N VAL A 20 3.28 8.21 -5.17
CA VAL A 20 4.31 7.55 -6.00
C VAL A 20 3.85 6.16 -6.43
N ALA A 21 3.23 5.38 -5.54
CA ALA A 21 2.67 4.08 -5.86
C ALA A 21 1.60 4.17 -6.97
N GLY A 22 0.67 5.13 -6.85
CA GLY A 22 -0.36 5.34 -7.86
C GLY A 22 0.19 5.82 -9.20
N ILE A 23 1.15 6.77 -9.22
CA ILE A 23 1.83 7.19 -10.46
C ILE A 23 2.54 6.00 -11.10
N LEU A 24 3.28 5.21 -10.32
CA LEU A 24 3.98 4.03 -10.83
C LEU A 24 2.98 2.95 -11.29
N GLY A 25 1.83 2.79 -10.65
CA GLY A 25 0.77 1.90 -11.12
C GLY A 25 0.26 2.29 -12.51
N LEU A 26 0.05 3.58 -12.75
CA LEU A 26 -0.41 4.12 -14.04
C LEU A 26 0.68 4.09 -15.12
N MET A 27 1.91 4.52 -14.82
CA MET A 27 3.04 4.47 -15.75
C MET A 27 3.44 3.03 -16.08
N ARG A 28 3.37 2.19 -15.06
CA ARG A 28 3.51 0.74 -15.06
C ARG A 28 2.76 0.08 -16.20
N SER A 29 1.42 0.23 -16.21
CA SER A 29 0.48 -0.72 -16.86
C SER A 29 0.74 -2.22 -16.52
N SER A 30 1.77 -2.49 -15.72
CA SER A 30 2.39 -3.74 -15.29
C SER A 30 2.74 -3.69 -13.79
N GLY A 31 2.22 -2.70 -13.05
CA GLY A 31 2.43 -2.54 -11.61
C GLY A 31 3.73 -1.80 -11.30
N GLY A 32 3.65 -0.83 -10.39
CA GLY A 32 4.82 -0.14 -9.83
C GLY A 32 5.67 -1.07 -8.94
N ASP A 33 5.91 -0.68 -7.69
CA ASP A 33 6.36 -1.60 -6.62
C ASP A 33 5.35 -2.74 -6.35
N LEU A 34 4.21 -2.68 -7.05
CA LEU A 34 3.14 -3.67 -7.15
C LEU A 34 3.40 -4.75 -8.24
N GLY A 35 4.60 -4.87 -8.81
CA GLY A 35 4.91 -5.87 -9.83
C GLY A 35 4.55 -7.30 -9.41
N GLU A 36 4.62 -7.59 -8.11
CA GLU A 36 4.18 -8.86 -7.53
C GLU A 36 2.65 -8.98 -7.41
N VAL A 37 1.94 -7.87 -7.13
CA VAL A 37 0.47 -7.82 -7.20
C VAL A 37 -0.01 -8.08 -8.62
N VAL A 38 0.71 -7.57 -9.63
CA VAL A 38 0.41 -7.81 -11.05
C VAL A 38 0.68 -9.26 -11.44
N ALA A 39 1.76 -9.86 -10.94
CA ALA A 39 2.03 -11.29 -11.14
C ALA A 39 0.93 -12.17 -10.52
N LEU A 40 0.46 -11.82 -9.33
CA LEU A 40 -0.63 -12.52 -8.63
C LEU A 40 -1.99 -12.34 -9.31
N LEU A 41 -2.35 -11.11 -9.70
CA LEU A 41 -3.59 -10.84 -10.42
C LEU A 41 -3.62 -11.55 -11.78
N ASN A 42 -2.49 -11.57 -12.50
CA ASN A 42 -2.36 -12.35 -13.73
C ASN A 42 -2.51 -13.86 -13.47
N GLY A 43 -2.00 -14.36 -12.35
CA GLY A 43 -2.15 -15.77 -11.94
C GLY A 43 -3.59 -16.15 -11.56
N LEU A 44 -4.32 -15.25 -10.89
CA LEU A 44 -5.68 -15.48 -10.42
C LEU A 44 -6.73 -15.31 -11.51
N PHE A 45 -6.65 -14.24 -12.31
CA PHE A 45 -7.66 -13.91 -13.31
C PHE A 45 -7.35 -14.49 -14.69
N LYS A 46 -6.10 -14.96 -14.94
CA LYS A 46 -5.63 -15.50 -16.23
C LYS A 46 -5.99 -14.61 -17.44
N SER A 47 -6.17 -13.32 -17.20
CA SER A 47 -6.59 -12.33 -18.20
C SER A 47 -5.85 -11.03 -17.93
N SER A 48 -5.03 -10.62 -18.91
CA SER A 48 -4.23 -9.40 -18.84
C SER A 48 -5.11 -8.15 -18.83
N THR A 49 -6.26 -8.17 -19.52
CA THR A 49 -7.20 -7.05 -19.58
C THR A 49 -7.86 -6.78 -18.22
N ILE A 50 -8.32 -7.83 -17.53
CA ILE A 50 -8.96 -7.69 -16.22
C ILE A 50 -7.94 -7.21 -15.18
N THR A 51 -6.73 -7.77 -15.22
CA THR A 51 -5.62 -7.37 -14.35
C THR A 51 -5.26 -5.90 -14.56
N MET A 52 -5.18 -5.43 -15.81
CA MET A 52 -4.91 -4.03 -16.14
C MET A 52 -5.98 -3.08 -15.58
N ILE A 53 -7.27 -3.40 -15.73
CA ILE A 53 -8.37 -2.58 -15.22
C ILE A 53 -8.31 -2.46 -13.69
N ILE A 54 -8.01 -3.55 -13.00
CA ILE A 54 -7.85 -3.56 -11.54
C ILE A 54 -6.66 -2.68 -11.12
N ILE A 55 -5.51 -2.81 -11.78
CA ILE A 55 -4.31 -2.01 -11.48
C ILE A 55 -4.60 -0.52 -11.66
N ILE A 56 -5.21 -0.12 -12.77
CA ILE A 56 -5.55 1.28 -13.05
C ILE A 56 -6.50 1.81 -11.98
N THR A 57 -7.51 1.04 -11.60
CA THR A 57 -8.50 1.44 -10.58
C THR A 57 -7.85 1.63 -9.21
N ILE A 58 -6.98 0.71 -8.80
CA ILE A 58 -6.21 0.81 -7.55
C ILE A 58 -5.29 2.04 -7.59
N ALA A 59 -4.55 2.22 -8.70
CA ALA A 59 -3.61 3.32 -8.86
C ALA A 59 -4.27 4.72 -8.82
N ILE A 60 -5.45 4.86 -9.43
CA ILE A 60 -6.25 6.10 -9.33
C ILE A 60 -6.69 6.32 -7.88
N THR A 61 -7.14 5.27 -7.20
CA THR A 61 -7.58 5.35 -5.81
C THR A 61 -6.42 5.73 -4.87
N GLU A 62 -5.21 5.22 -5.12
CA GLU A 62 -3.97 5.55 -4.40
C GLU A 62 -3.60 7.01 -4.55
N LEU A 63 -3.63 7.53 -5.79
CA LEU A 63 -3.39 8.94 -6.08
C LEU A 63 -4.35 9.85 -5.32
N ILE A 64 -5.65 9.55 -5.40
CA ILE A 64 -6.70 10.30 -4.73
C ILE A 64 -6.49 10.28 -3.21
N ALA A 65 -6.18 9.11 -2.64
CA ALA A 65 -5.91 8.95 -1.22
C ALA A 65 -4.69 9.76 -0.76
N GLY A 66 -3.59 9.69 -1.51
CA GLY A 66 -2.37 10.42 -1.20
C GLY A 66 -2.57 11.93 -1.26
N VAL A 67 -3.29 12.44 -2.27
CA VAL A 67 -3.65 13.86 -2.34
C VAL A 67 -4.53 14.27 -1.15
N PHE A 68 -5.55 13.49 -0.82
CA PHE A 68 -6.43 13.81 0.32
C PHE A 68 -5.67 13.83 1.66
N LEU A 69 -4.67 12.97 1.85
CA LEU A 69 -3.83 13.01 3.05
C LEU A 69 -3.00 14.30 3.14
N ILE A 70 -2.52 14.83 2.02
CA ILE A 70 -1.82 16.14 1.99
C ILE A 70 -2.80 17.27 2.27
N VAL A 71 -3.97 17.26 1.63
CA VAL A 71 -4.97 18.30 1.86
C VAL A 71 -5.40 18.29 3.33
N GLU A 72 -5.70 17.14 3.90
CA GLU A 72 -6.06 16.99 5.30
C GLU A 72 -4.96 17.48 6.25
N PHE A 73 -3.69 17.26 5.88
CA PHE A 73 -2.55 17.75 6.66
C PHE A 73 -2.60 19.28 6.84
N PHE A 74 -2.94 20.03 5.79
CA PHE A 74 -3.06 21.49 5.82
C PHE A 74 -4.41 21.99 6.31
N SER A 75 -5.51 21.35 5.92
CA SER A 75 -6.88 21.84 6.13
C SER A 75 -7.46 21.51 7.51
N GLY A 76 -6.83 20.61 8.28
CA GLY A 76 -7.24 20.36 9.66
C GLY A 76 -8.18 19.17 9.83
N GLU A 77 -9.22 19.03 9.00
CA GLU A 77 -10.17 17.91 9.08
C GLU A 77 -10.81 17.56 7.72
N ILE A 78 -10.63 16.33 7.24
CA ILE A 78 -11.39 15.75 6.13
C ILE A 78 -11.86 14.35 6.52
N LYS A 79 -13.14 14.21 6.90
CA LYS A 79 -13.73 12.92 7.32
C LYS A 79 -13.62 11.83 6.24
N LEU A 80 -13.55 12.22 4.97
CA LEU A 80 -13.47 11.32 3.83
C LEU A 80 -12.16 10.53 3.80
N THR A 81 -11.06 11.09 4.34
CA THR A 81 -9.76 10.42 4.39
C THR A 81 -9.79 9.17 5.28
N ASN A 82 -10.57 9.18 6.37
CA ASN A 82 -10.68 8.02 7.25
C ASN A 82 -11.29 6.79 6.54
N ILE A 83 -12.31 6.99 5.71
CA ILE A 83 -12.95 5.90 4.96
C ILE A 83 -11.96 5.33 3.95
N ILE A 84 -11.25 6.21 3.23
CA ILE A 84 -10.23 5.81 2.27
C ILE A 84 -9.11 5.01 2.96
N LEU A 85 -8.60 5.47 4.10
CA LEU A 85 -7.56 4.77 4.86
C LEU A 85 -8.02 3.39 5.35
N ILE A 86 -9.30 3.22 5.70
CA ILE A 86 -9.84 1.89 6.06
C ILE A 86 -9.82 0.95 4.86
N ILE A 87 -10.26 1.43 3.68
CA ILE A 87 -10.21 0.63 2.45
C ILE A 87 -8.76 0.24 2.14
N PHE A 88 -7.82 1.18 2.22
CA PHE A 88 -6.40 0.91 2.03
C PHE A 88 -5.83 -0.07 3.03
N MET A 89 -6.22 0.02 4.31
CA MET A 89 -5.81 -0.94 5.32
C MET A 89 -6.22 -2.37 4.96
N ILE A 90 -7.47 -2.56 4.52
CA ILE A 90 -7.98 -3.87 4.10
C ILE A 90 -7.22 -4.37 2.87
N LEU A 91 -7.05 -3.52 1.85
CA LEU A 91 -6.29 -3.87 0.64
C LEU A 91 -4.84 -4.22 0.97
N TRP A 92 -4.22 -3.51 1.90
CA TRP A 92 -2.83 -3.76 2.31
C TRP A 92 -2.68 -5.07 3.10
N ILE A 93 -3.65 -5.38 3.97
CA ILE A 93 -3.69 -6.68 4.67
C ILE A 93 -3.83 -7.83 3.66
N ILE A 94 -4.73 -7.69 2.68
CA ILE A 94 -4.85 -8.67 1.60
C ILE A 94 -3.52 -8.82 0.85
N ASN A 95 -2.87 -7.70 0.52
CA ASN A 95 -1.58 -7.71 -0.15
C ASN A 95 -0.52 -8.49 0.65
N ILE A 96 -0.43 -8.25 1.96
CA ILE A 96 0.49 -8.98 2.86
C ILE A 96 0.21 -10.49 2.84
N VAL A 97 -1.05 -10.89 2.93
CA VAL A 97 -1.41 -12.31 2.91
C VAL A 97 -1.01 -12.94 1.58
N LEU A 98 -1.28 -12.27 0.46
CA LEU A 98 -1.00 -12.82 -0.86
C LEU A 98 0.51 -12.89 -1.16
N ILE A 99 1.25 -11.83 -0.86
CA ILE A 99 2.68 -11.74 -1.19
C ILE A 99 3.52 -12.40 -0.10
N ASP A 100 3.43 -11.92 1.14
CA ASP A 100 4.34 -12.33 2.21
C ASP A 100 3.99 -13.70 2.81
N ILE A 101 2.74 -14.14 2.73
CA ILE A 101 2.36 -15.47 3.25
C ILE A 101 2.27 -16.49 2.12
N LEU A 102 1.39 -16.28 1.13
CA LEU A 102 1.23 -17.27 0.06
C LEU A 102 2.44 -17.32 -0.88
N GLY A 103 3.03 -16.16 -1.21
CA GLY A 103 4.28 -16.11 -1.97
C GLY A 103 5.45 -16.77 -1.22
N ALA A 104 5.43 -16.72 0.11
CA ALA A 104 6.43 -17.39 0.94
C ALA A 104 6.28 -18.91 0.99
N VAL A 105 5.05 -19.40 1.12
CA VAL A 105 4.75 -20.83 1.18
C VAL A 105 4.99 -21.52 -0.16
N ASN A 106 4.65 -20.85 -1.27
CA ASN A 106 4.90 -21.36 -2.62
C ASN A 106 6.33 -21.09 -3.12
N GLY A 107 7.06 -20.24 -2.41
CA GLY A 107 8.41 -19.80 -2.73
C GLY A 107 9.48 -20.65 -2.05
N ASN A 108 10.68 -20.53 -2.58
CA ASN A 108 11.87 -21.21 -2.08
C ASN A 108 12.63 -20.36 -1.04
N ILE A 109 11.90 -19.66 -0.15
CA ILE A 109 12.46 -18.59 0.68
C ILE A 109 13.56 -19.08 1.62
N PHE A 110 13.42 -20.30 2.16
CA PHE A 110 14.38 -20.87 3.10
C PHE A 110 15.59 -21.57 2.44
N ARG A 111 15.77 -21.45 1.12
CA ARG A 111 16.91 -22.08 0.43
C ARG A 111 18.25 -21.44 0.74
N ASN A 112 18.30 -20.13 0.95
CA ASN A 112 19.53 -19.43 1.30
C ASN A 112 19.24 -18.17 2.13
N THR A 113 20.26 -17.69 2.83
CA THR A 113 20.15 -16.52 3.71
C THR A 113 19.73 -15.25 2.96
N ALA A 114 20.17 -15.08 1.70
CA ALA A 114 19.80 -13.91 0.90
C ALA A 114 18.29 -13.86 0.61
N SER A 115 17.65 -14.99 0.30
CA SER A 115 16.21 -15.10 0.10
C SER A 115 15.43 -14.79 1.37
N VAL A 116 15.89 -15.29 2.52
CA VAL A 116 15.29 -14.96 3.82
C VAL A 116 15.41 -13.48 4.15
N LEU A 117 16.59 -12.87 3.92
CA LEU A 117 16.79 -11.44 4.16
C LEU A 117 15.93 -10.57 3.23
N ASN A 118 15.80 -10.94 1.96
CA ASN A 118 14.91 -10.25 1.02
C ASN A 118 13.45 -10.32 1.47
N TYR A 119 13.00 -11.50 1.90
CA TYR A 119 11.67 -11.69 2.46
C TYR A 119 11.42 -10.82 3.70
N LEU A 120 12.33 -10.85 4.69
CA LEU A 120 12.20 -10.03 5.90
C LEU A 120 12.21 -8.54 5.60
N SER A 121 13.04 -8.10 4.65
CA SER A 121 13.09 -6.71 4.18
C SER A 121 11.78 -6.28 3.55
N GLN A 122 11.19 -7.13 2.70
CA GLN A 122 9.91 -6.89 2.07
C GLN A 122 8.76 -6.84 3.08
N LEU A 123 8.64 -7.86 3.94
CA LEU A 123 7.63 -7.92 4.99
C LEU A 123 7.73 -6.69 5.91
N SER A 124 8.96 -6.28 6.27
CA SER A 124 9.18 -5.07 7.07
C SER A 124 8.60 -3.82 6.40
N ARG A 125 8.79 -3.66 5.09
CA ARG A 125 8.22 -2.51 4.35
C ARG A 125 6.70 -2.55 4.38
N HIS A 126 6.10 -3.71 4.14
CA HIS A 126 4.64 -3.83 4.17
C HIS A 126 4.06 -3.55 5.56
N LEU A 127 4.71 -4.02 6.63
CA LEU A 127 4.31 -3.73 8.00
C LEU A 127 4.49 -2.25 8.38
N MET A 128 5.55 -1.58 7.90
CA MET A 128 5.73 -0.14 8.10
C MET A 128 4.61 0.66 7.44
N ILE A 129 4.20 0.29 6.23
CA ILE A 129 3.11 0.96 5.51
C ILE A 129 1.78 0.72 6.24
N LEU A 130 1.48 -0.52 6.64
CA LEU A 130 0.29 -0.84 7.41
C LEU A 130 0.25 -0.07 8.74
N GLY A 131 1.38 -0.02 9.45
CA GLY A 131 1.53 0.75 10.69
C GLY A 131 1.29 2.25 10.48
N ALA A 132 1.78 2.81 9.37
CA ALA A 132 1.52 4.20 9.01
C ALA A 132 0.04 4.46 8.73
N ILE A 133 -0.64 3.57 7.98
CA ILE A 133 -2.07 3.69 7.71
C ILE A 133 -2.87 3.67 9.03
N ILE A 134 -2.57 2.74 9.93
CA ILE A 134 -3.28 2.61 11.22
C ILE A 134 -3.05 3.86 12.08
N ALA A 135 -1.80 4.30 12.23
CA ALA A 135 -1.44 5.44 13.06
C ALA A 135 -2.05 6.76 12.55
N VAL A 136 -2.05 6.98 11.24
CA VAL A 136 -2.66 8.16 10.62
C VAL A 136 -4.17 8.12 10.75
N LYS A 137 -4.81 6.95 10.58
CA LYS A 137 -6.25 6.78 10.80
C LYS A 137 -6.65 7.09 12.25
N ASP A 138 -5.92 6.55 13.22
CA ASP A 138 -6.25 6.74 14.65
C ASP A 138 -6.03 8.19 15.11
N LYS A 139 -5.06 8.89 14.50
CA LYS A 139 -4.90 10.33 14.65
C LYS A 139 -6.15 11.07 14.17
N ASN A 140 -6.67 10.74 13.00
CA ASN A 140 -7.80 11.42 12.34
C ASN A 140 -9.18 11.08 12.95
N ARG A 141 -9.26 10.12 13.87
CA ARG A 141 -10.51 9.74 14.57
C ARG A 141 -10.78 10.58 15.84
N ASN A 142 -9.77 11.30 16.33
CA ASN A 142 -9.77 12.03 17.61
C ASN A 142 -9.60 13.52 17.40
#